data_AF-A0A127EPF1-F1
#
_entry.id   AF-A0A127EPF1-F1
#
_cell.length_a   1.000
_cell.length_b   1.000
_cell.length_c   1.000
_cell.angle_alpha   90.00
_cell.angle_beta   90.00
_cell.angle_gamma   90.00
#
_symmetry.space_group_name_H-M   'P 1'
#
loop_
_entity.id
_entity.type
_entity.pdbx_description
1 polymer ?
#
loop_
_entity_poly.entity_id
_entity_poly.type
_entity_poly.pdbx_seq_one_letter_code
_entity_poly.pdbx_strand_id
1 'polypeptide(L)'
;MKARSAIEVVAKHRGGAVAVCALGMAANEWWAVTEGEDAFYMHGAMGFAASFALGLALSLPDAPVWLINADGSLCMNLGCLLTEASQAPKNLKHFVVDNQVYQTVGALPMVNQGRTDYATIAKGAGIAKTRTIESLDVLEREMPDIASEEGPSFTVLRVEPETGFLRTPPMTYEGPEMKYRFGRAMEKRFGIKVFGPQGY
;
A
#
# COMPACT_ATOMS: atom_id res chain seq x y z
N MET A 1 13.35 11.03 3.61
CA MET A 1 13.77 10.53 2.26
C MET A 1 12.77 10.95 1.18
N LYS A 2 13.08 10.80 -0.11
CA LYS A 2 12.12 11.07 -1.22
C LYS A 2 11.18 9.88 -1.44
N ALA A 3 9.94 10.15 -1.87
CA ALA A 3 8.92 9.12 -2.08
C ALA A 3 9.31 8.13 -3.19
N ARG A 4 9.71 8.64 -4.37
CA ARG A 4 10.19 7.83 -5.50
C ARG A 4 11.26 6.82 -5.08
N SER A 5 12.30 7.30 -4.40
CA SER A 5 13.43 6.47 -3.97
C SER A 5 13.04 5.42 -2.93
N ALA A 6 12.15 5.77 -2.00
CA ALA A 6 11.62 4.79 -1.05
C ALA A 6 10.84 3.68 -1.77
N ILE A 7 9.99 4.04 -2.73
CA ILE A 7 9.22 3.10 -3.53
C ILE A 7 10.13 2.22 -4.41
N GLU A 8 11.20 2.75 -4.99
CA GLU A 8 12.21 1.97 -5.73
C GLU A 8 12.82 0.87 -4.85
N VAL A 9 13.20 1.19 -3.61
CA VAL A 9 13.77 0.21 -2.68
C VAL A 9 12.72 -0.83 -2.27
N VAL A 10 11.48 -0.43 -1.99
CA VAL A 10 10.40 -1.36 -1.67
C VAL A 10 10.16 -2.29 -2.87
N ALA A 11 9.93 -1.74 -4.06
CA ALA A 11 9.65 -2.50 -5.28
C ALA A 11 10.76 -3.51 -5.63
N LYS A 12 12.03 -3.13 -5.42
CA LYS A 12 13.20 -4.03 -5.61
C LYS A 12 13.10 -5.32 -4.78
N HIS A 13 12.51 -5.25 -3.59
CA HIS A 13 12.37 -6.39 -2.67
C HIS A 13 11.02 -7.09 -2.75
N ARG A 14 10.12 -6.65 -3.65
CA ARG A 14 8.75 -7.19 -3.76
C ARG A 14 8.71 -8.68 -4.08
N GLY A 15 9.64 -9.16 -4.89
CA GLY A 15 9.65 -10.52 -5.40
C GLY A 15 8.27 -10.92 -5.95
N GLY A 16 7.69 -11.97 -5.37
CA GLY A 16 6.39 -12.51 -5.75
C GLY A 16 5.18 -11.87 -5.06
N ALA A 17 5.29 -10.69 -4.43
CA ALA A 17 4.14 -10.09 -3.76
C ALA A 17 3.16 -9.39 -4.72
N VAL A 18 1.87 -9.58 -4.47
CA VAL A 18 0.80 -8.82 -5.14
C VAL A 18 0.65 -7.47 -4.44
N ALA A 19 0.71 -6.38 -5.21
CA ALA A 19 0.61 -5.05 -4.64
C ALA A 19 -0.83 -4.53 -4.65
N VAL A 20 -1.20 -3.77 -3.62
CA VAL A 20 -2.44 -3.00 -3.57
C VAL A 20 -2.06 -1.59 -3.20
N CYS A 21 -2.35 -0.62 -4.07
CA CYS A 21 -1.92 0.76 -3.89
C CYS A 21 -3.12 1.64 -3.54
N ALA A 22 -2.96 2.48 -2.52
CA ALA A 22 -3.93 3.51 -2.19
C ALA A 22 -3.94 4.63 -3.23
N LEU A 23 -5.12 5.25 -3.39
CA LEU A 23 -5.33 6.41 -4.24
C LEU A 23 -4.28 7.51 -3.99
N GLY A 24 -3.85 8.17 -5.06
CA GLY A 24 -3.00 9.35 -5.01
C GLY A 24 -1.53 9.00 -5.13
N MET A 25 -0.68 9.66 -4.33
CA MET A 25 0.78 9.57 -4.50
C MET A 25 1.31 8.14 -4.38
N ALA A 26 0.78 7.33 -3.45
CA ALA A 26 1.20 5.94 -3.28
C ALA A 26 1.03 5.12 -4.58
N ALA A 27 -0.15 5.16 -5.20
CA ALA A 27 -0.40 4.53 -6.49
C ALA A 27 0.43 5.12 -7.63
N ASN A 28 0.56 6.45 -7.69
CA ASN A 28 1.28 7.12 -8.77
C ASN A 28 2.79 6.78 -8.75
N GLU A 29 3.43 6.85 -7.57
CA GLU A 29 4.84 6.50 -7.43
C GLU A 29 5.08 5.02 -7.73
N TRP A 30 4.22 4.13 -7.21
CA TRP A 30 4.31 2.69 -7.49
C TRP A 30 4.19 2.38 -8.97
N TRP A 31 3.21 2.98 -9.65
CA TRP A 31 3.05 2.82 -11.10
C TRP A 31 4.29 3.27 -11.85
N ALA A 32 4.79 4.48 -11.58
CA ALA A 32 5.91 5.00 -12.34
C ALA A 32 7.25 4.31 -12.01
N VAL A 33 7.31 3.45 -10.97
CA VAL A 33 8.46 2.54 -10.73
C VAL A 33 8.27 1.17 -11.38
N THR A 34 7.04 0.63 -11.39
CA THR A 34 6.82 -0.79 -11.69
C THR A 34 6.07 -1.06 -12.99
N GLU A 35 5.20 -0.14 -13.41
CA GLU A 35 4.20 -0.31 -14.48
C GLU A 35 3.44 -1.67 -14.37
N GLY A 36 3.34 -2.19 -13.14
CA GLY A 36 2.97 -3.58 -12.90
C GLY A 36 1.47 -3.82 -13.00
N GLU A 37 1.05 -4.78 -13.83
CA GLU A 37 -0.34 -5.22 -13.95
C GLU A 37 -0.80 -6.14 -12.82
N ASP A 38 0.15 -6.65 -12.03
CA ASP A 38 -0.10 -7.46 -10.83
C ASP A 38 -0.17 -6.60 -9.55
N ALA A 39 -0.45 -5.32 -9.71
CA ALA A 39 -0.80 -4.39 -8.67
C ALA A 39 -2.24 -3.91 -8.89
N PHE A 40 -3.04 -3.87 -7.83
CA PHE A 40 -4.34 -3.21 -7.88
C PHE A 40 -4.18 -1.77 -7.43
N TYR A 41 -4.61 -0.82 -8.25
CA TYR A 41 -4.51 0.60 -7.93
C TYR A 41 -5.90 1.15 -7.62
N MET A 42 -6.13 1.47 -6.36
CA MET A 42 -7.43 1.95 -5.89
C MET A 42 -7.73 3.34 -6.45
N HIS A 43 -8.83 3.46 -7.20
CA HIS A 43 -9.32 4.73 -7.73
C HIS A 43 -10.68 5.08 -7.09
N GLY A 44 -10.90 6.35 -6.75
CA GLY A 44 -12.20 6.85 -6.29
C GLY A 44 -12.68 6.39 -4.91
N ALA A 45 -11.89 5.60 -4.17
CA ALA A 45 -12.25 5.08 -2.84
C ALA A 45 -11.08 5.21 -1.85
N MET A 46 -10.80 6.45 -1.44
CA MET A 46 -9.76 6.73 -0.44
C MET A 46 -10.07 6.02 0.89
N GLY A 47 -9.07 5.40 1.51
CA GLY A 47 -9.23 4.61 2.74
C GLY A 47 -9.62 3.13 2.56
N PHE A 48 -9.98 2.68 1.36
CA PHE A 48 -10.41 1.29 1.14
C PHE A 48 -9.34 0.32 0.66
N ALA A 49 -8.14 0.80 0.28
CA ALA A 49 -7.04 -0.05 -0.14
C ALA A 49 -6.63 -1.07 0.94
N ALA A 50 -6.68 -0.67 2.21
CA ALA A 50 -6.40 -1.54 3.34
C ALA A 50 -7.36 -2.74 3.42
N SER A 51 -8.67 -2.47 3.37
CA SER A 51 -9.69 -3.52 3.37
C SER A 51 -9.56 -4.46 2.17
N PHE A 52 -9.23 -3.92 0.99
CA PHE A 52 -9.02 -4.72 -0.22
C PHE A 52 -7.79 -5.64 -0.09
N ALA A 53 -6.67 -5.10 0.38
CA ALA A 53 -5.44 -5.86 0.60
C ALA A 53 -5.65 -6.98 1.63
N LEU A 54 -6.38 -6.71 2.71
CA LEU A 54 -6.73 -7.72 3.70
C LEU A 54 -7.59 -8.84 3.10
N GLY A 55 -8.63 -8.51 2.35
CA GLY A 55 -9.47 -9.50 1.67
C GLY A 55 -8.68 -10.38 0.71
N LEU A 56 -7.73 -9.78 -0.02
CA LEU A 56 -6.82 -10.51 -0.91
C LEU A 56 -5.90 -11.46 -0.13
N ALA A 57 -5.29 -10.97 0.95
CA ALA A 57 -4.38 -11.75 1.80
C ALA A 57 -5.08 -12.98 2.41
N LEU A 58 -6.34 -12.82 2.83
CA LEU A 58 -7.17 -13.90 3.35
C LEU A 58 -7.61 -14.89 2.26
N SER A 59 -7.85 -14.41 1.04
CA SER A 59 -8.29 -15.25 -0.08
C SER A 59 -7.13 -16.01 -0.75
N LEU A 60 -5.90 -15.50 -0.64
CA LEU A 60 -4.68 -16.05 -1.22
C LEU A 60 -3.60 -16.24 -0.14
N PRO A 61 -3.80 -17.16 0.83
CA PRO A 61 -2.95 -17.26 2.02
C PRO A 61 -1.47 -17.58 1.71
N ASP A 62 -1.19 -18.19 0.55
CA ASP A 62 0.16 -18.57 0.12
C ASP A 62 0.86 -17.48 -0.73
N ALA A 63 0.15 -16.40 -1.10
CA ALA A 63 0.70 -15.31 -1.89
C ALA A 63 0.99 -14.10 -0.98
N PRO A 64 2.22 -13.55 -0.96
CA PRO A 64 2.49 -12.31 -0.25
C PRO A 64 1.65 -11.17 -0.81
N VAL A 65 1.05 -10.36 0.07
CA VAL A 65 0.27 -9.17 -0.30
C VAL A 65 0.89 -7.95 0.33
N TRP A 66 1.24 -6.97 -0.51
CA TRP A 66 1.86 -5.72 -0.08
C TRP A 66 0.91 -4.57 -0.33
N LEU A 67 0.47 -3.94 0.74
CA LEU A 67 -0.32 -2.72 0.71
C LEU A 67 0.63 -1.51 0.69
N ILE A 68 0.58 -0.74 -0.39
CA ILE A 68 1.27 0.53 -0.55
C ILE A 68 0.25 1.63 -0.28
N ASN A 69 0.08 1.97 0.99
CA ASN A 69 -0.88 2.96 1.47
C ASN A 69 -0.26 4.35 1.54
N ALA A 70 -1.11 5.36 1.74
CA ALA A 70 -0.72 6.72 2.06
C ALA A 70 -1.29 7.12 3.43
N ASP A 71 -0.59 7.99 4.16
CA ASP A 71 -1.04 8.56 5.43
C ASP A 71 -2.46 9.16 5.36
N GLY A 72 -2.78 9.91 4.30
CA GLY A 72 -4.12 10.43 4.04
C GLY A 72 -5.18 9.34 3.94
N SER A 73 -4.88 8.29 3.19
CA SER A 73 -5.80 7.16 2.98
C SER A 73 -5.99 6.37 4.27
N LEU A 74 -4.90 6.08 5.00
CA LEU A 74 -4.98 5.42 6.30
C LEU A 74 -5.81 6.24 7.30
N CYS A 75 -5.60 7.56 7.36
CA CYS A 75 -6.32 8.44 8.28
C CYS A 75 -7.84 8.40 8.04
N MET A 76 -8.30 8.27 6.79
CA MET A 76 -9.72 8.19 6.48
C MET A 76 -10.37 6.89 6.94
N ASN A 77 -9.60 5.81 7.10
CA ASN A 77 -10.11 4.51 7.54
C ASN A 77 -9.17 3.88 8.57
N LEU A 78 -8.91 4.58 9.67
CA LEU A 78 -7.99 4.11 10.70
C LEU A 78 -8.47 2.82 11.40
N GLY A 79 -9.78 2.57 11.39
CA GLY A 79 -10.39 1.34 11.91
C GLY A 79 -9.94 0.07 11.19
N CYS A 80 -9.37 0.18 9.96
CA CYS A 80 -8.81 -0.97 9.26
C CYS A 80 -7.72 -1.68 10.06
N LEU A 81 -6.96 -0.96 10.88
CA LEU A 81 -5.88 -1.52 11.70
C LEU A 81 -6.40 -2.51 12.74
N LEU A 82 -7.59 -2.26 13.31
CA LEU A 82 -8.25 -3.18 14.24
C LEU A 82 -8.67 -4.47 13.52
N THR A 83 -9.17 -4.35 12.30
CA THR A 83 -9.56 -5.50 11.48
C THR A 83 -8.34 -6.30 11.03
N GLU A 84 -7.27 -5.64 10.56
CA GLU A 84 -6.00 -6.28 10.20
C GLU A 84 -5.38 -7.03 11.39
N ALA A 85 -5.35 -6.41 12.56
CA ALA A 85 -4.84 -7.03 13.79
C ALA A 85 -5.68 -8.24 14.22
N SER A 86 -7.01 -8.15 14.11
CA SER A 86 -7.94 -9.22 14.46
C SER A 86 -7.82 -10.44 13.53
N GLN A 87 -7.67 -10.20 12.22
CA GLN A 87 -7.56 -11.28 11.23
C GLN A 87 -6.14 -11.86 11.14
N ALA A 88 -5.12 -11.06 11.45
CA ALA A 88 -3.71 -11.44 11.50
C ALA A 88 -3.21 -12.32 10.31
N PRO A 89 -3.44 -11.91 9.05
CA PRO A 89 -2.99 -12.67 7.89
C PRO A 89 -1.47 -12.82 7.87
N LYS A 90 -0.99 -14.05 7.64
CA LYS A 90 0.45 -14.39 7.67
C LYS A 90 1.29 -13.71 6.60
N ASN A 91 0.63 -13.22 5.54
CA ASN A 91 1.20 -12.83 4.27
C ASN A 91 1.01 -11.32 3.94
N LEU A 92 0.54 -10.49 4.89
CA LEU A 92 0.27 -9.07 4.63
C LEU A 92 1.42 -8.16 5.11
N LYS A 93 1.82 -7.21 4.26
CA LYS A 93 2.74 -6.10 4.60
C LYS A 93 2.06 -4.77 4.31
N HIS A 94 1.90 -3.94 5.33
CA HIS A 94 1.25 -2.63 5.24
C HIS A 94 2.30 -1.53 5.28
N PHE A 95 2.64 -0.99 4.13
CA PHE A 95 3.50 0.18 3.99
C PHE A 95 2.65 1.45 3.96
N VAL A 96 3.05 2.47 4.70
CA VAL A 96 2.41 3.79 4.66
C VAL A 96 3.43 4.81 4.22
N VAL A 97 3.21 5.40 3.04
CA VAL A 97 4.00 6.55 2.60
C VAL A 97 3.45 7.79 3.32
N ASP A 98 4.22 8.30 4.28
CA ASP A 98 3.83 9.40 5.17
C ASP A 98 4.62 10.66 4.80
N ASN A 99 3.99 11.52 3.99
CA ASN A 99 4.52 12.83 3.60
C ASN A 99 3.84 13.99 4.33
N GLN A 100 2.88 13.67 5.21
CA GLN A 100 2.13 14.59 6.04
C GLN A 100 1.29 15.63 5.28
N VAL A 101 0.98 15.41 4.00
CA VAL A 101 0.16 16.30 3.18
C VAL A 101 -0.77 15.53 2.24
N TYR A 102 -1.95 16.09 1.98
CA TYR A 102 -2.79 15.63 0.88
C TYR A 102 -2.23 16.12 -0.47
N GLN A 103 -1.21 15.40 -0.96
CA GLN A 103 -0.37 15.78 -2.10
C GLN A 103 -1.15 16.13 -3.38
N THR A 104 -2.16 15.32 -3.73
CA THR A 104 -2.87 15.43 -5.02
C THR A 104 -3.95 16.50 -5.06
N VAL A 105 -4.23 17.16 -3.93
CA VAL A 105 -5.24 18.24 -3.81
C VAL A 105 -4.59 19.57 -3.39
N GLY A 106 -3.35 19.79 -3.81
CA GLY A 106 -2.61 21.04 -3.55
C GLY A 106 -1.72 21.00 -2.31
N ALA A 107 -1.26 19.81 -1.89
CA ALA A 107 -0.39 19.63 -0.73
C ALA A 107 -0.94 20.26 0.56
N LEU A 108 -2.26 20.14 0.76
CA LEU A 108 -2.90 20.62 1.98
C LEU A 108 -2.38 19.83 3.19
N PRO A 109 -2.15 20.50 4.35
CA PRO A 109 -1.69 19.81 5.55
C PRO A 109 -2.60 18.65 5.96
N MET A 110 -1.99 17.55 6.40
CA MET A 110 -2.73 16.45 7.02
C MET A 110 -3.39 16.88 8.33
N VAL A 111 -4.50 16.23 8.68
CA VAL A 111 -5.06 16.36 10.03
C VAL A 111 -4.03 15.88 11.06
N ASN A 112 -3.84 16.65 12.13
CA ASN A 112 -2.85 16.37 13.17
C ASN A 112 -1.41 16.22 12.63
N GLN A 113 -1.09 16.95 11.54
CA GLN A 113 0.26 17.02 10.95
C GLN A 113 1.34 17.26 12.01
N GLY A 114 2.43 16.51 11.94
CA GLY A 114 3.56 16.61 12.86
C GLY A 114 3.33 16.02 14.27
N ARG A 115 2.12 15.53 14.58
CA ARG A 115 1.76 14.99 15.91
C ARG A 115 1.32 13.53 15.89
N THR A 116 0.93 13.00 14.73
CA THR A 116 0.49 11.61 14.58
C THR A 116 1.68 10.66 14.47
N ASP A 117 1.63 9.57 15.22
CA ASP A 117 2.52 8.41 15.06
C ASP A 117 1.70 7.17 14.66
N TYR A 118 1.66 6.89 13.36
CA TYR A 118 0.90 5.76 12.83
C TYR A 118 1.47 4.40 13.23
N ALA A 119 2.79 4.27 13.44
CA ALA A 119 3.38 3.01 13.88
C ALA A 119 2.98 2.67 15.32
N THR A 120 2.91 3.68 16.19
CA THR A 120 2.38 3.54 17.56
C THR A 120 0.89 3.23 17.55
N ILE A 121 0.09 3.87 16.70
CA ILE A 121 -1.34 3.56 16.56
C ILE A 121 -1.55 2.11 16.10
N ALA A 122 -0.83 1.66 15.07
CA ALA A 122 -0.91 0.29 14.58
C ALA A 122 -0.50 -0.73 15.64
N LYS A 123 0.52 -0.41 16.45
CA LYS A 123 0.90 -1.23 17.61
C LYS A 123 -0.21 -1.29 18.65
N GLY A 124 -0.81 -0.16 18.99
CA GLY A 124 -1.94 -0.07 19.91
C GLY A 124 -3.20 -0.79 19.41
N ALA A 125 -3.35 -0.93 18.10
CA ALA A 125 -4.42 -1.72 17.48
C ALA A 125 -4.17 -3.23 17.53
N GLY A 126 -2.95 -3.68 17.85
CA GLY A 126 -2.58 -5.09 18.01
C GLY A 126 -1.61 -5.64 16.96
N ILE A 127 -1.11 -4.82 16.03
CA ILE A 127 -0.09 -5.26 15.07
C ILE A 127 1.28 -5.27 15.77
N ALA A 128 1.83 -6.47 15.99
CA ALA A 128 3.05 -6.62 16.79
C ALA A 128 4.31 -6.00 16.14
N LYS A 129 4.41 -6.08 14.81
CA LYS A 129 5.59 -5.68 14.03
C LYS A 129 5.35 -4.32 13.41
N THR A 130 5.61 -3.24 14.16
CA THR A 130 5.47 -1.87 13.65
C THR A 130 6.80 -1.13 13.67
N ARG A 131 7.03 -0.27 12.67
CA ARG A 131 8.23 0.59 12.60
C ARG A 131 8.01 1.84 11.77
N THR A 132 8.85 2.83 11.99
CA THR A 132 8.98 4.03 11.15
C THR A 132 10.39 4.08 10.61
N ILE A 133 10.53 4.26 9.29
CA ILE A 133 11.80 4.36 8.58
C ILE A 133 11.88 5.74 7.94
N GLU A 134 12.95 6.47 8.22
CA GLU A 134 13.11 7.88 7.82
C GLU A 134 14.26 8.12 6.82
N SER A 135 15.14 7.12 6.61
CA SER A 135 16.26 7.19 5.69
C SER A 135 16.31 5.99 4.73
N LEU A 136 16.88 6.22 3.54
CA LEU A 136 17.02 5.17 2.52
C LEU A 136 17.97 4.07 2.97
N ASP A 137 19.08 4.42 3.62
CA ASP A 137 20.06 3.42 4.09
C ASP A 137 19.44 2.42 5.09
N VAL A 138 18.55 2.91 5.97
CA VAL A 138 17.81 2.07 6.91
C VAL A 138 16.80 1.20 6.14
N LEU A 139 16.08 1.79 5.19
CA LEU A 139 15.12 1.07 4.35
C LEU A 139 15.80 -0.06 3.57
N GLU A 140 16.91 0.21 2.91
CA GLU A 140 17.67 -0.79 2.15
C GLU A 140 18.14 -1.94 3.02
N ARG A 141 18.61 -1.63 4.23
CA ARG A 141 19.06 -2.63 5.20
C ARG A 141 17.92 -3.50 5.72
N GLU A 142 16.75 -2.92 6.00
CA GLU A 142 15.65 -3.62 6.68
C GLU A 142 14.67 -4.30 5.74
N MET A 143 14.61 -3.90 4.46
CA MET A 143 13.64 -4.47 3.52
C MET A 143 13.73 -6.00 3.33
N PRO A 144 14.92 -6.65 3.31
CA PRO A 144 14.99 -8.10 3.25
C PRO A 144 14.27 -8.80 4.42
N ASP A 145 14.40 -8.25 5.63
CA ASP A 145 13.75 -8.78 6.83
C ASP A 145 12.24 -8.49 6.79
N ILE A 146 11.84 -7.25 6.45
CA ILE A 146 10.42 -6.87 6.31
C ILE A 146 9.70 -7.79 5.32
N ALA A 147 10.34 -8.07 4.18
CA ALA A 147 9.79 -8.92 3.12
C ALA A 147 9.61 -10.38 3.56
N SER A 148 10.46 -10.89 4.46
CA SER A 148 10.46 -12.29 4.90
C SER A 148 9.71 -12.54 6.21
N GLU A 149 9.35 -11.50 6.95
CA GLU A 149 8.58 -11.61 8.18
C GLU A 149 7.24 -12.35 7.99
N GLU A 150 6.90 -13.26 8.89
CA GLU A 150 5.53 -13.82 8.97
C GLU A 150 4.58 -12.86 9.71
N GLY A 151 3.30 -12.86 9.32
CA GLY A 151 2.24 -12.05 9.95
C GLY A 151 2.12 -10.66 9.37
N PRO A 152 1.07 -9.91 9.78
CA PRO A 152 0.96 -8.51 9.41
C PRO A 152 2.13 -7.74 10.00
N SER A 153 2.82 -6.97 9.16
CA SER A 153 3.74 -5.93 9.63
C SER A 153 3.36 -4.58 9.05
N PHE A 154 3.64 -3.53 9.81
CA PHE A 154 3.26 -2.17 9.52
C PHE A 154 4.50 -1.28 9.50
N THR A 155 4.80 -0.70 8.34
CA THR A 155 6.00 0.10 8.13
C THR A 155 5.62 1.47 7.62
N VAL A 156 5.86 2.50 8.43
CA VAL A 156 5.75 3.89 7.99
C VAL A 156 7.03 4.29 7.29
N LEU A 157 6.91 4.74 6.05
CA LEU A 157 7.98 5.34 5.27
C LEU A 157 7.83 6.86 5.37
N ARG A 158 8.64 7.49 6.23
CA ARG A 158 8.61 8.95 6.38
C ARG A 158 9.32 9.58 5.18
N VAL A 159 8.56 10.28 4.36
CA VAL A 159 9.06 10.93 3.17
C VAL A 159 8.81 12.43 3.21
N GLU A 160 9.57 13.17 2.41
CA GLU A 160 9.37 14.61 2.27
C GLU A 160 8.09 14.89 1.46
N PRO A 161 7.30 15.92 1.82
CA PRO A 161 6.28 16.44 0.92
C PRO A 161 6.94 16.96 -0.34
N GLU A 162 6.30 16.75 -1.47
CA GLU A 162 6.83 17.21 -2.75
C GLU A 162 6.04 18.44 -3.22
N THR A 163 6.69 19.31 -3.99
CA THR A 163 6.03 20.50 -4.55
C THR A 163 5.59 20.22 -5.99
N GLY A 164 4.36 20.57 -6.35
CA GLY A 164 3.83 20.43 -7.71
C GLY A 164 2.54 19.62 -7.76
N PHE A 165 1.51 20.16 -8.41
CA PHE A 165 0.26 19.45 -8.67
C PHE A 165 0.53 18.26 -9.58
N LEU A 166 0.29 17.05 -9.10
CA LEU A 166 0.44 15.80 -9.85
C LEU A 166 1.85 15.62 -10.49
N ARG A 167 2.93 15.85 -9.71
CA ARG A 167 4.30 15.62 -10.17
C ARG A 167 4.45 14.27 -10.90
N THR A 168 3.93 13.23 -10.28
CA THR A 168 3.83 11.91 -10.90
C THR A 168 2.42 11.76 -11.45
N PRO A 169 2.26 11.69 -12.79
CA PRO A 169 0.95 11.54 -13.39
C PRO A 169 0.31 10.23 -12.92
N PRO A 170 -1.02 10.20 -12.78
CA PRO A 170 -1.72 8.95 -12.54
C PRO A 170 -1.53 8.00 -13.72
N MET A 171 -1.81 6.72 -13.49
CA MET A 171 -1.97 5.76 -14.58
C MET A 171 -3.01 6.21 -15.58
N THR A 172 -2.86 5.73 -16.80
CA THR A 172 -3.78 6.01 -17.90
C THR A 172 -5.05 5.15 -17.90
N TYR A 173 -5.16 4.17 -16.99
CA TYR A 173 -6.30 3.26 -16.90
C TYR A 173 -7.11 3.53 -15.63
N GLU A 174 -8.45 3.61 -15.77
CA GLU A 174 -9.35 3.93 -14.66
C GLU A 174 -10.60 3.03 -14.63
N GLY A 175 -11.30 3.05 -13.50
CA GLY A 175 -12.63 2.43 -13.37
C GLY A 175 -12.64 0.92 -13.63
N PRO A 176 -13.62 0.39 -14.40
CA PRO A 176 -13.77 -1.05 -14.64
C PRO A 176 -12.54 -1.72 -15.27
N GLU A 177 -11.73 -0.98 -16.03
CA GLU A 177 -10.54 -1.54 -16.66
C GLU A 177 -9.55 -2.08 -15.61
N MET A 178 -9.36 -1.36 -14.51
CA MET A 178 -8.49 -1.77 -13.41
C MET A 178 -8.92 -3.10 -12.81
N LYS A 179 -10.24 -3.26 -12.56
CA LYS A 179 -10.83 -4.52 -12.08
C LYS A 179 -10.46 -5.68 -13.00
N TYR A 180 -10.72 -5.54 -14.30
CA TYR A 180 -10.50 -6.64 -15.26
C TYR A 180 -9.03 -6.96 -15.50
N ARG A 181 -8.16 -5.94 -15.61
CA ARG A 181 -6.71 -6.13 -15.78
C ARG A 181 -6.13 -6.88 -14.58
N PHE A 182 -6.39 -6.40 -13.38
CA PHE A 182 -5.90 -7.03 -12.16
C PHE A 182 -6.46 -8.45 -11.99
N GLY A 183 -7.77 -8.64 -12.16
CA GLY A 183 -8.38 -9.96 -12.03
C GLY A 183 -7.78 -10.98 -12.99
N ARG A 184 -7.57 -10.62 -14.27
CA ARG A 184 -6.92 -11.49 -15.26
C ARG A 184 -5.45 -11.77 -14.90
N ALA A 185 -4.74 -10.80 -14.33
CA ALA A 185 -3.38 -11.01 -13.84
C ALA A 185 -3.36 -12.03 -12.69
N MET A 186 -4.35 -11.99 -11.78
CA MET A 186 -4.49 -12.99 -10.70
C MET A 186 -4.83 -14.37 -11.24
N GLU A 187 -5.75 -14.48 -12.22
CA GLU A 187 -6.09 -15.76 -12.88
C GLU A 187 -4.85 -16.37 -13.55
N LYS A 188 -4.09 -15.57 -14.32
CA LYS A 188 -2.87 -16.02 -15.00
C LYS A 188 -1.79 -16.46 -14.01
N ARG A 189 -1.63 -15.72 -12.90
CA ARG A 189 -0.55 -15.95 -11.93
C ARG A 189 -0.82 -17.14 -11.01
N PHE A 190 -2.07 -17.30 -10.56
CA PHE A 190 -2.42 -18.27 -9.53
C PHE A 190 -3.29 -19.43 -10.03
N GLY A 191 -3.70 -19.43 -11.30
CA GLY A 191 -4.56 -20.48 -11.86
C GLY A 191 -5.96 -20.51 -11.25
N ILE A 192 -6.39 -19.40 -10.62
CA ILE A 192 -7.72 -19.25 -10.02
C ILE A 192 -8.73 -18.73 -11.06
N LYS A 193 -10.02 -18.78 -10.73
CA LYS A 193 -11.09 -18.14 -11.51
C LYS A 193 -11.64 -16.95 -10.75
N VAL A 194 -11.43 -15.75 -11.28
CA VAL A 194 -11.93 -14.48 -10.71
C VAL A 194 -13.20 -14.06 -11.43
N PHE A 195 -13.23 -14.21 -12.76
CA PHE A 195 -14.39 -13.85 -13.57
C PHE A 195 -15.16 -15.09 -14.02
N GLY A 196 -16.49 -15.04 -13.89
CA GLY A 196 -17.38 -16.13 -14.24
C GLY A 196 -18.77 -15.65 -14.64
N PRO A 197 -19.61 -16.54 -15.19
CA PRO A 197 -20.92 -16.19 -15.73
C PRO A 197 -21.94 -15.71 -14.69
N GLN A 198 -21.56 -15.61 -13.42
CA GLN A 198 -22.45 -15.36 -12.28
C GLN A 198 -22.29 -13.96 -11.66
N GLY A 199 -21.56 -13.02 -12.29
CA GLY A 199 -21.13 -11.79 -11.60
C GLY A 199 -21.11 -10.49 -12.41
N TYR A 200 -22.22 -10.15 -13.07
CA TYR A 200 -22.53 -8.76 -13.43
C TYR A 200 -23.42 -8.14 -12.35
#